data_AF-A0ABD4ZFY2-F1
#
_entry.id   AF-A0ABD4ZFY2-F1
#
_cell.length_a   1.000
_cell.length_b   1.000
_cell.length_c   1.000
_cell.angle_alpha   90.00
_cell.angle_beta   90.00
_cell.angle_gamma   90.00
#
_symmetry.space_group_name_H-M   'P 1'
#
loop_
_entity.id
_entity.type
_entity.pdbx_description
1 polymer ?
#
loop_
_entity_poly.entity_id
_entity_poly.type
_entity_poly.pdbx_seq_one_letter_code
_entity_poly.pdbx_strand_id
1 'polypeptide(L)'
;MLTTRAVGPAGFGGKVRDWNDRTHAETWRASWADHANRALANAGYQEEIDHRSYERQGLEKTPGIHLGKSACAMETRGIETERGEQNRLINRLNLEIQIS
;
A
#
# COMPACT_ATOMS: atom_id res chain seq x y z
N MET A 1 9.31 12.20 -9.65
CA MET A 1 10.53 11.38 -9.86
C MET A 1 11.70 12.11 -9.23
N LEU A 2 12.50 11.43 -8.41
CA LEU A 2 13.72 11.98 -7.78
C LEU A 2 14.95 11.56 -8.59
N THR A 3 16.03 12.35 -8.54
CA THR A 3 17.32 11.97 -9.11
C THR A 3 18.02 10.95 -8.22
N THR A 4 18.77 10.02 -8.81
CA THR A 4 19.63 9.08 -8.05
C THR A 4 21.01 9.66 -7.72
N ARG A 5 21.24 10.93 -8.07
CA ARG A 5 22.52 11.63 -7.92
C ARG A 5 22.35 12.85 -7.03
N ALA A 6 23.38 13.13 -6.23
CA ALA A 6 23.43 14.37 -5.48
C ALA A 6 23.39 15.57 -6.44
N VAL A 7 22.68 16.63 -6.06
CA VAL A 7 22.67 17.89 -6.80
C VAL A 7 23.55 18.88 -6.05
N GLY A 8 24.58 19.39 -6.70
CA GLY A 8 25.47 20.40 -6.16
C GLY A 8 25.64 21.60 -7.10
N PRO A 9 26.47 22.59 -6.72
CA PRO A 9 26.67 23.81 -7.52
C PRO A 9 27.19 23.54 -8.95
N ALA A 10 27.89 22.43 -9.18
CA ALA A 10 28.39 22.01 -10.48
C ALA A 10 27.43 21.08 -11.26
N GLY A 11 26.19 20.88 -10.76
CA GLY A 11 25.20 19.98 -11.35
C GLY A 11 25.10 18.62 -10.65
N PHE A 12 24.81 17.57 -11.41
CA PHE A 12 24.63 16.22 -10.87
C PHE A 12 25.96 15.54 -10.53
N GLY A 13 26.14 15.21 -9.25
CA GLY A 13 27.30 14.49 -8.73
C GLY A 13 27.18 12.96 -8.83
N GLY A 14 27.86 12.27 -7.91
CA GLY A 14 27.86 10.81 -7.80
C GLY A 14 26.47 10.23 -7.48
N LYS A 15 26.31 8.93 -7.70
CA LYS A 15 25.10 8.20 -7.31
C LYS A 15 25.03 8.13 -5.78
N VAL A 16 23.91 8.53 -5.20
CA VAL A 16 23.65 8.39 -3.76
C VAL A 16 23.15 6.98 -3.51
N ARG A 17 23.87 6.22 -2.68
CA ARG A 17 23.52 4.83 -2.36
C ARG A 17 22.88 4.66 -1.00
N ASP A 18 23.11 5.60 -0.10
CA ASP A 18 22.59 5.60 1.27
C ASP A 18 21.07 5.42 1.29
N TRP A 19 20.38 6.08 0.36
CA TRP A 19 18.92 5.98 0.16
C TRP A 19 18.37 4.58 -0.11
N ASN A 20 19.23 3.61 -0.46
CA ASN A 20 18.81 2.23 -0.69
C ASN A 20 18.76 1.40 0.60
N ASP A 21 19.17 1.96 1.75
CA ASP A 21 18.94 1.30 3.03
C ASP A 21 17.43 1.17 3.30
N ARG A 22 17.03 -0.05 3.68
CA ARG A 22 15.65 -0.39 4.03
C ARG A 22 15.13 0.44 5.20
N THR A 23 16.00 0.88 6.11
CA THR A 23 15.61 1.73 7.26
C THR A 23 15.03 3.08 6.80
N HIS A 24 15.58 3.66 5.74
CA HIS A 24 15.07 4.90 5.16
C HIS A 24 13.70 4.70 4.52
N ALA A 25 13.49 3.59 3.81
CA ALA A 25 12.19 3.27 3.24
C ALA A 25 11.09 3.20 4.30
N GLU A 26 11.38 2.63 5.47
CA GLU A 26 10.43 2.60 6.58
C GLU A 26 10.12 4.00 7.13
N THR A 27 11.17 4.80 7.36
CA THR A 27 11.02 6.19 7.82
C THR A 27 10.18 7.03 6.86
N TRP A 28 10.42 6.89 5.55
CA TRP A 28 9.66 7.62 4.54
C TRP A 28 8.21 7.17 4.43
N ARG A 29 7.93 5.87 4.58
CA ARG A 29 6.55 5.36 4.59
C ARG A 29 5.80 5.85 5.82
N ALA A 30 6.43 5.88 7.00
CA ALA A 30 5.84 6.44 8.21
C ALA A 30 5.51 7.92 8.04
N SER A 31 6.48 8.73 7.61
CA SER A 31 6.28 10.16 7.34
C SER A 31 5.17 10.39 6.31
N TRP A 32 5.14 9.62 5.22
CA TRP A 32 4.08 9.72 4.23
C TRP A 32 2.70 9.40 4.82
N ALA A 33 2.58 8.34 5.62
CA ALA A 33 1.32 7.97 6.29
C ALA A 33 0.82 9.11 7.19
N ASP A 34 1.71 9.74 7.98
CA ASP A 34 1.35 10.88 8.83
C ASP A 34 0.81 12.07 8.01
N HIS A 35 1.47 12.38 6.89
CA HIS A 35 1.05 13.45 5.99
C HIS A 35 -0.29 13.13 5.32
N ALA A 36 -0.49 11.89 4.88
CA ALA A 36 -1.71 11.44 4.24
C ALA A 36 -2.90 11.42 5.22
N ASN A 37 -2.71 10.91 6.44
CA ASN A 37 -3.76 10.85 7.47
C ASN A 37 -4.20 12.25 7.90
N ARG A 38 -3.28 13.21 8.01
CA ARG A 38 -3.63 14.62 8.21
C ARG A 38 -4.50 15.16 7.07
N ALA A 39 -4.19 14.82 5.83
CA ALA A 39 -4.98 15.24 4.69
C ALA A 39 -6.39 14.59 4.69
N LEU A 40 -6.47 13.30 5.05
CA LEU A 40 -7.74 12.57 5.21
C LEU A 40 -8.62 13.21 6.29
N ALA A 41 -8.06 13.46 7.47
CA ALA A 41 -8.77 14.11 8.57
C ALA A 41 -9.27 15.51 8.18
N ASN A 42 -8.44 16.31 7.50
CA ASN A 42 -8.84 17.63 7.00
C ASN A 42 -9.96 17.58 5.95
N ALA A 43 -10.06 16.48 5.21
CA ALA A 43 -11.12 16.23 4.24
C ALA A 43 -12.37 15.57 4.86
N GLY A 44 -12.35 15.29 6.17
CA GLY A 44 -13.48 14.72 6.91
C GLY A 44 -13.57 13.18 6.88
N TYR A 45 -12.51 12.49 6.43
CA TYR A 45 -12.43 11.03 6.49
C TYR A 45 -11.98 10.56 7.87
N GLN A 46 -12.52 9.43 8.33
CA GLN A 46 -12.19 8.82 9.63
C GLN A 46 -11.16 7.69 9.49
N GLU A 47 -10.90 7.26 8.27
CA GLU A 47 -9.97 6.21 7.94
C GLU A 47 -8.52 6.66 8.12
N GLU A 48 -7.68 5.75 8.64
CA GLU A 48 -6.25 5.98 8.81
C GLU A 48 -5.45 4.95 8.02
N ILE A 49 -4.36 5.44 7.44
CA ILE A 49 -3.36 4.65 6.75
C ILE A 49 -2.27 4.30 7.75
N ASP A 50 -2.05 3.00 7.96
CA ASP A 50 -0.90 2.49 8.71
C ASP A 50 0.10 1.85 7.74
N HIS A 51 1.34 2.32 7.79
CA HIS A 51 2.43 1.89 6.91
C HIS A 51 2.98 0.50 7.26
N ARG A 52 2.66 -0.01 8.45
CA ARG A 52 3.13 -1.32 8.92
C ARG A 52 2.38 -2.44 8.20
N SER A 53 2.96 -3.63 8.18
CA SER A 53 2.25 -4.83 7.72
C SER A 53 1.11 -5.16 8.68
N TYR A 54 0.07 -5.85 8.21
CA TYR A 54 -1.03 -6.30 9.07
C TYR A 54 -0.54 -7.10 10.29
N GLU A 55 0.44 -7.99 10.10
CA GLU A 55 1.12 -8.69 11.20
C GLU A 55 1.68 -7.73 12.26
N ARG A 56 2.39 -6.67 11.86
CA ARG A 56 2.94 -5.66 12.79
C ARG A 56 1.89 -4.75 13.41
N GLN A 57 0.68 -4.73 12.86
CA GLN A 57 -0.50 -4.08 13.43
C GLN A 57 -1.26 -5.03 14.37
N GLY A 58 -0.90 -6.32 14.42
CA GLY A 58 -1.64 -7.35 15.16
C GLY A 58 -2.96 -7.74 14.49
N LEU A 59 -3.07 -7.55 13.17
CA LEU A 59 -4.27 -7.86 12.39
C LEU A 59 -4.12 -9.20 11.65
N GLU A 60 -5.00 -10.14 11.95
CA GLU A 60 -5.10 -11.43 11.27
C GLU A 60 -5.91 -11.32 9.98
N LYS A 61 -5.39 -10.57 9.01
CA LYS A 61 -6.01 -10.43 7.68
C LYS A 61 -5.41 -11.41 6.68
N THR A 62 -6.27 -12.20 6.06
CA THR A 62 -5.89 -13.07 4.95
C THR A 62 -5.62 -12.23 3.69
N PRO A 63 -4.46 -12.38 3.02
CA PRO A 63 -4.16 -11.64 1.81
C PRO A 63 -5.05 -12.09 0.64
N GLY A 64 -5.44 -11.16 -0.22
CA GLY A 64 -6.13 -11.47 -1.47
C GLY A 64 -5.23 -12.13 -2.52
N ILE A 65 -5.86 -12.81 -3.47
CA ILE A 65 -5.22 -13.50 -4.59
C ILE A 65 -5.09 -12.54 -5.78
N HIS A 66 -3.92 -12.51 -6.42
CA HIS A 66 -3.75 -11.77 -7.67
C HIS A 66 -4.61 -12.40 -8.79
N LEU A 67 -5.63 -11.66 -9.27
CA LEU A 67 -6.56 -12.11 -10.30
C LEU A 67 -5.85 -12.55 -11.59
N GLY A 68 -4.89 -11.74 -12.06
CA GLY A 68 -4.30 -11.86 -13.40
C GLY A 68 -5.14 -11.16 -14.46
N LYS A 69 -4.53 -10.94 -15.64
CA LYS A 69 -5.07 -10.10 -16.72
C LYS A 69 -6.44 -10.59 -17.22
N SER A 70 -6.57 -11.88 -17.50
CA SER A 70 -7.80 -12.45 -18.08
C SER A 70 -8.97 -12.39 -17.11
N ALA A 71 -8.78 -12.82 -15.86
CA ALA A 71 -9.82 -12.76 -14.84
C ALA A 71 -10.26 -11.32 -14.55
N CYS A 72 -9.31 -10.37 -14.45
CA CYS A 72 -9.63 -8.96 -14.30
C CYS A 72 -10.49 -8.41 -15.46
N ALA A 73 -10.15 -8.77 -16.70
CA ALA A 73 -10.92 -8.36 -17.88
C ALA A 73 -12.34 -8.95 -17.89
N MET A 74 -12.52 -10.18 -17.40
CA MET A 74 -13.84 -10.81 -17.24
C MET A 74 -14.68 -10.12 -16.18
N GLU A 75 -14.13 -9.91 -14.97
CA GLU A 75 -14.81 -9.23 -13.87
C GLU A 75 -15.21 -7.80 -14.24
N THR A 76 -14.36 -7.07 -14.98
CA THR A 76 -14.68 -5.72 -15.48
C THR A 76 -15.90 -5.72 -16.41
N ARG A 77 -16.17 -6.84 -17.09
CA ARG A 77 -17.35 -7.02 -17.95
C ARG A 77 -18.55 -7.61 -17.20
N GLY A 78 -18.45 -7.76 -15.88
CA GLY A 78 -19.48 -8.37 -15.05
C GLY A 78 -19.54 -9.90 -15.12
N ILE A 79 -18.50 -10.55 -15.66
CA ILE A 79 -18.42 -12.02 -15.65
C ILE A 79 -17.60 -12.44 -14.43
N GLU A 80 -18.28 -13.06 -13.47
CA GLU A 80 -17.65 -13.55 -12.26
C GLU A 80 -16.66 -14.68 -12.56
N THR A 81 -15.53 -14.63 -11.86
CA THR A 81 -14.45 -15.61 -11.94
C THR A 81 -14.28 -16.27 -10.58
N GLU A 82 -13.78 -17.50 -10.57
CA GLU A 82 -13.47 -18.22 -9.33
C GLU A 82 -12.51 -17.42 -8.42
N ARG A 83 -11.46 -16.83 -8.99
CA ARG A 83 -10.50 -16.00 -8.25
C ARG A 83 -11.13 -14.71 -7.71
N GLY A 84 -12.06 -14.11 -8.44
CA GLY A 84 -12.81 -12.96 -7.95
C GLY A 84 -13.71 -13.33 -6.79
N GLU A 85 -14.38 -14.48 -6.87
CA GLU A 85 -15.21 -14.97 -5.77
C GLU A 85 -14.39 -15.30 -4.52
N GLN A 86 -13.23 -15.94 -4.68
CA GLN A 86 -12.29 -16.17 -3.59
C GLN A 86 -11.87 -14.85 -2.91
N ASN A 87 -11.57 -13.81 -3.67
CA ASN A 87 -11.25 -12.50 -3.12
C ASN A 87 -12.43 -11.84 -2.41
N ARG A 88 -13.65 -11.97 -2.95
CA ARG A 88 -14.87 -11.48 -2.29
C ARG A 88 -15.09 -12.18 -0.94
N LEU A 89 -14.86 -13.50 -0.88
CA LEU A 89 -14.93 -14.28 0.36
C LEU A 89 -13.85 -13.84 1.36
N ILE A 90 -12.58 -13.74 0.93
CA ILE A 90 -11.47 -13.26 1.76
C ILE A 90 -11.78 -11.88 2.36
N ASN A 91 -12.28 -10.95 1.54
CA ASN A 91 -12.64 -9.62 2.00
C ASN A 91 -13.78 -9.65 3.01
N ARG A 92 -14.79 -10.50 2.83
CA ARG A 92 -15.89 -10.67 3.79
C ARG A 92 -15.37 -11.17 5.13
N LEU A 93 -14.58 -12.24 5.14
CA LEU A 93 -13.99 -12.80 6.36
C LEU A 93 -13.08 -11.79 7.08
N ASN A 94 -12.28 -11.04 6.32
CA ASN A 94 -11.42 -10.00 6.87
C ASN A 94 -12.17 -8.81 7.50
N LEU A 95 -13.44 -8.59 7.12
CA LEU A 95 -14.31 -7.59 7.75
C LEU A 95 -14.93 -8.12 9.04
N GLU A 96 -15.36 -9.39 9.04
CA GLU A 96 -15.91 -10.04 10.23
C GLU A 96 -14.89 -10.07 11.38
N ILE A 97 -13.61 -10.35 11.07
CA ILE A 97 -12.50 -10.32 12.04
C ILE A 97 -12.31 -8.93 12.67
N GLN A 98 -12.61 -7.84 11.94
CA GLN A 98 -12.41 -6.48 12.44
C GLN A 98 -13.55 -5.96 13.34
N ILE A 99 -14.72 -6.60 13.28
CA ILE A 99 -15.91 -6.20 14.04
C ILE A 99 -16.04 -7.00 15.35
N SER A 100 -15.41 -8.18 15.43
CA SER A 100 -15.40 -9.04 16.62
C SER A 100 -14.42 -8.55 17.70
#